data_AF-A0AAW3I8F2-F1
#
_entry.id   AF-A0AAW3I8F2-F1
#
_cell.length_a   1.000
_cell.length_b   1.000
_cell.length_c   1.000
_cell.angle_alpha   90.00
_cell.angle_beta   90.00
_cell.angle_gamma   90.00
#
_symmetry.space_group_name_H-M   'P 1'
#
loop_
_entity.id
_entity.type
_entity.pdbx_description
1 polymer ?
#
loop_
_entity_poly.entity_id
_entity_poly.type
_entity_poly.pdbx_seq_one_letter_code
_entity_poly.pdbx_strand_id
1 'polypeptide(L)'
;MNARPDFKISPEQELRMDLAGDVRAALRDCMQEVITYAVAEPNRTTVAHAIYEDSIGDKSLTEAFESVAKAYAMGDTFGRIGELFTRFMDGACAHYVETVADAIEDPERQLDVRFELAPRK
;
A
#
# COMPACT_ATOMS: atom_id res chain seq x y z
N MET A 1 24.92 34.30 2.50
CA MET A 1 23.49 33.92 2.35
C MET A 1 23.46 32.58 1.67
N ASN A 2 23.20 31.50 2.41
CA ASN A 2 23.00 30.18 1.80
C ASN A 2 21.57 30.14 1.27
N ALA A 3 21.40 30.22 -0.05
CA ALA A 3 20.15 29.90 -0.70
C ALA A 3 19.85 28.43 -0.40
N ARG A 4 18.90 28.18 0.52
CA ARG A 4 18.29 26.85 0.62
C ARG A 4 17.53 26.66 -0.70
N PRO A 5 17.75 25.58 -1.45
CA PRO A 5 16.91 25.28 -2.59
C PRO A 5 15.49 25.06 -2.05
N ASP A 6 14.54 25.90 -2.48
CA ASP A 6 13.12 25.61 -2.35
C ASP A 6 12.84 24.38 -3.21
N PHE A 7 12.87 23.19 -2.59
CA PHE A 7 12.38 21.98 -3.23
C PHE A 7 10.86 22.12 -3.38
N LYS A 8 10.42 22.58 -4.54
CA LYS A 8 9.00 22.52 -4.92
C LYS A 8 8.67 21.06 -5.20
N ILE A 9 7.95 20.43 -4.28
CA ILE A 9 7.32 19.12 -4.47
C ILE A 9 6.20 19.30 -5.51
N SER A 10 6.07 18.35 -6.44
CA SER A 10 4.98 18.37 -7.42
C SER A 10 3.67 17.84 -6.80
N PRO A 11 2.49 18.19 -7.34
CA PRO A 11 1.22 17.64 -6.83
C PRO A 11 1.17 16.11 -6.83
N GLU A 12 1.78 15.48 -7.82
CA GLU A 12 1.84 14.02 -7.95
C GLU A 12 2.71 13.38 -6.85
N GLN A 13 3.77 14.07 -6.45
CA GLN A 13 4.63 13.66 -5.34
C GLN A 13 3.95 13.87 -3.98
N GLU A 14 3.21 14.97 -3.82
CA GLU A 14 2.42 15.24 -2.62
C GLU A 14 1.35 14.15 -2.41
N LEU A 15 0.60 13.80 -3.47
CA LEU A 15 -0.39 12.72 -3.44
C LEU A 15 0.22 11.38 -2.99
N ARG A 16 1.36 10.98 -3.56
CA ARG A 16 2.06 9.74 -3.17
C ARG A 16 2.54 9.76 -1.73
N MET A 17 3.02 10.91 -1.24
CA MET A 17 3.45 11.07 0.14
C MET A 17 2.29 10.95 1.12
N ASP A 18 1.15 11.56 0.81
CA ASP A 18 -0.07 11.49 1.63
C ASP A 18 -0.63 10.07 1.65
N LEU A 19 -0.79 9.43 0.49
CA LEU A 19 -1.22 8.02 0.40
C LEU A 19 -0.29 7.09 1.18
N ALA A 20 1.03 7.26 1.08
CA ALA A 20 1.97 6.46 1.84
C ALA A 20 1.84 6.68 3.36
N GLY A 21 1.52 7.91 3.79
CA GLY A 21 1.22 8.23 5.18
C GLY A 21 -0.06 7.54 5.67
N ASP A 22 -1.12 7.65 4.88
CA ASP A 22 -2.44 7.10 5.18
C ASP A 22 -2.41 5.56 5.21
N VAL A 23 -1.79 4.91 4.24
CA VAL A 23 -1.64 3.45 4.20
C VAL A 23 -0.92 2.92 5.44
N ARG A 24 0.14 3.60 5.89
CA ARG A 24 0.85 3.21 7.12
C ARG A 24 -0.02 3.36 8.35
N ALA A 25 -0.78 4.45 8.46
CA ALA A 25 -1.72 4.65 9.56
C ALA A 25 -2.82 3.59 9.54
N ALA A 26 -3.36 3.30 8.36
CA ALA A 26 -4.43 2.35 8.16
C ALA A 26 -3.99 0.90 8.49
N LEU A 27 -2.77 0.50 8.12
CA LEU A 27 -2.18 -0.78 8.53
C LEU A 27 -1.98 -0.87 10.05
N ARG A 28 -1.44 0.19 10.67
CA ARG A 28 -1.24 0.26 12.13
C ARG A 28 -2.56 0.09 12.88
N ASP A 29 -3.61 0.72 12.39
CA ASP A 29 -4.91 0.80 13.05
C ASP A 29 -5.91 -0.28 12.54
N CYS A 30 -5.44 -1.22 11.71
CA CYS A 30 -6.24 -2.29 11.11
C CYS A 30 -7.51 -1.78 10.39
N MET A 31 -7.40 -0.67 9.67
CA MET A 31 -8.50 -0.06 8.93
C MET A 31 -8.81 -0.84 7.63
N GLN A 32 -9.94 -0.48 7.02
CA GLN A 32 -10.37 -0.94 5.71
C GLN A 32 -9.99 0.07 4.64
N GLU A 33 -9.62 -0.43 3.47
CA GLU A 33 -9.65 0.33 2.23
C GLU A 33 -11.10 0.34 1.73
N VAL A 34 -11.56 1.52 1.34
CA VAL A 34 -12.87 1.75 0.73
C VAL A 34 -12.64 2.38 -0.64
N ILE A 35 -12.87 1.61 -1.72
CA ILE A 35 -12.77 2.11 -3.09
C ILE A 35 -14.18 2.47 -3.56
N THR A 36 -14.37 3.71 -3.98
CA THR A 36 -15.62 4.19 -4.57
C THR A 36 -15.43 4.40 -6.06
N TYR A 37 -16.33 3.80 -6.85
CA TYR A 37 -16.44 4.03 -8.29
C TYR A 37 -17.67 4.88 -8.55
N ALA A 38 -17.61 5.80 -9.52
CA ALA A 38 -18.71 6.71 -9.84
C ALA A 38 -20.05 6.00 -10.18
N VAL A 39 -20.01 4.72 -10.56
CA VAL A 39 -21.17 3.95 -11.04
C VAL A 39 -21.47 2.69 -10.22
N ALA A 40 -20.74 2.41 -9.14
CA ALA A 40 -20.90 1.18 -8.36
C ALA A 40 -20.92 1.43 -6.85
N GLU A 41 -21.43 0.46 -6.09
CA GLU A 41 -21.35 0.50 -4.63
C GLU A 41 -19.88 0.47 -4.16
N PRO A 42 -19.54 1.14 -3.04
CA PRO A 42 -18.18 1.13 -2.52
C PRO A 42 -17.73 -0.29 -2.17
N ASN A 43 -16.59 -0.70 -2.73
CA ASN A 43 -15.93 -1.95 -2.34
C ASN A 43 -15.14 -1.70 -1.04
N ARG A 44 -15.20 -2.66 -0.11
CA ARG A 44 -14.52 -2.58 1.18
C ARG A 44 -13.71 -3.84 1.45
N THR A 45 -12.44 -3.66 1.78
CA THR A 45 -11.56 -4.76 2.18
C THR A 45 -10.58 -4.30 3.26
N THR A 46 -9.89 -5.21 3.95
CA THR A 46 -8.83 -4.78 4.88
C THR A 46 -7.65 -4.24 4.10
N VAL A 47 -6.97 -3.19 4.61
CA VAL A 47 -5.82 -2.60 3.89
C VAL A 47 -4.72 -3.63 3.63
N ALA A 48 -4.47 -4.52 4.60
CA ALA A 48 -3.52 -5.61 4.41
C ALA A 48 -3.90 -6.55 3.27
N HIS A 49 -5.20 -6.80 3.05
CA HIS A 49 -5.66 -7.62 1.95
C HIS A 49 -5.57 -6.89 0.61
N ALA A 50 -5.96 -5.61 0.55
CA ALA A 50 -5.82 -4.78 -0.65
C ALA A 50 -4.38 -4.77 -1.17
N ILE A 51 -3.41 -4.49 -0.28
CA ILE A 51 -1.99 -4.46 -0.62
C ILE A 51 -1.52 -5.83 -1.11
N TYR A 52 -1.96 -6.90 -0.44
CA TYR A 52 -1.62 -8.25 -0.88
C TYR A 52 -2.18 -8.56 -2.26
N GLU A 53 -3.46 -8.30 -2.52
CA GLU A 53 -4.10 -8.56 -3.81
C GLU A 53 -3.43 -7.76 -4.93
N ASP A 54 -3.12 -6.47 -4.69
CA ASP A 54 -2.42 -5.63 -5.66
C ASP A 54 -0.99 -6.11 -5.94
N SER A 55 -0.32 -6.68 -4.93
CA SER A 55 1.00 -7.29 -5.13
C SER A 55 0.98 -8.54 -6.01
N ILE A 56 -0.18 -9.19 -6.19
CA ILE A 56 -0.32 -10.37 -7.05
C ILE A 56 -0.21 -9.94 -8.52
N GLY A 57 0.86 -10.39 -9.16
CA GLY A 57 1.16 -10.06 -10.56
C GLY A 57 2.51 -9.35 -10.72
N ASP A 58 3.01 -8.72 -9.65
CA ASP A 58 4.41 -8.31 -9.60
C ASP A 58 5.28 -9.51 -9.22
N LYS A 59 6.12 -9.94 -10.18
CA LYS A 59 7.00 -11.09 -10.01
C LYS A 59 7.98 -10.90 -8.84
N SER A 60 8.50 -9.69 -8.65
CA SER A 60 9.48 -9.41 -7.59
C SER A 60 8.85 -9.48 -6.20
N LEU A 61 7.62 -8.98 -6.05
CA LEU A 61 6.88 -9.05 -4.79
C LEU A 61 6.42 -10.48 -4.49
N THR A 62 6.00 -11.22 -5.52
CA THR A 62 5.66 -12.64 -5.40
C THR A 62 6.86 -13.46 -4.90
N GLU A 63 8.04 -13.28 -5.51
CA GLU A 63 9.27 -13.95 -5.09
C GLU A 63 9.70 -13.55 -3.66
N ALA A 64 9.48 -12.29 -3.27
CA ALA A 64 9.73 -11.83 -1.91
C ALA A 64 8.81 -12.53 -0.90
N PHE A 65 7.51 -12.65 -1.20
CA PHE A 65 6.56 -13.37 -0.36
C PHE A 65 6.91 -14.86 -0.24
N GLU A 66 7.23 -15.52 -1.36
CA GLU A 66 7.68 -16.92 -1.36
C GLU A 66 8.92 -17.13 -0.49
N SER A 67 9.83 -16.15 -0.46
CA SER A 67 11.01 -16.19 0.39
C SER A 67 10.66 -16.17 1.88
N VAL A 68 9.64 -15.38 2.29
CA VAL A 68 9.11 -15.38 3.66
C VAL A 68 8.49 -16.73 3.99
N ALA A 69 7.60 -17.23 3.11
CA ALA A 69 6.91 -18.49 3.31
C ALA A 69 7.88 -19.67 3.44
N LYS A 70 8.93 -19.68 2.61
CA LYS A 70 10.00 -20.68 2.67
C LYS A 70 10.79 -20.61 3.98
N ALA A 71 11.18 -19.42 4.43
CA ALA A 71 11.88 -19.24 5.70
C ALA A 71 11.04 -19.77 6.88
N TYR A 72 9.73 -19.46 6.89
CA TYR A 72 8.79 -20.00 7.87
C TYR A 72 8.70 -21.53 7.82
N ALA A 73 8.53 -22.11 6.63
CA ALA A 73 8.43 -23.56 6.45
C ALA A 73 9.70 -24.31 6.87
N MET A 74 10.87 -23.67 6.71
CA MET A 74 12.16 -24.23 7.13
C MET A 74 12.43 -24.05 8.64
N GLY A 75 11.56 -23.35 9.38
CA GLY A 75 11.73 -23.10 10.80
C GLY A 75 12.86 -22.12 11.11
N ASP A 76 13.12 -21.15 10.22
CA ASP A 76 14.10 -20.09 10.46
C ASP A 76 13.77 -19.28 11.71
N THR A 77 14.76 -18.53 12.20
CA THR A 77 14.56 -17.66 13.36
C THR A 77 13.49 -16.59 13.10
N PHE A 78 12.74 -16.23 14.14
CA PHE A 78 11.75 -15.14 14.08
C PHE A 78 12.34 -13.83 13.55
N GLY A 79 13.60 -13.51 13.87
CA GLY A 79 14.26 -12.31 13.37
C GLY A 79 14.46 -12.33 11.85
N ARG A 80 14.83 -13.48 11.28
CA ARG A 80 15.00 -13.64 9.83
C ARG A 80 13.67 -13.58 9.08
N ILE A 81 12.65 -14.27 9.60
CA ILE A 81 11.30 -14.24 9.03
C ILE A 81 10.76 -12.80 9.06
N GLY A 82 10.93 -12.11 10.19
CA GLY A 82 10.54 -10.70 10.34
C GLY A 82 11.24 -9.78 9.35
N GLU A 83 12.57 -9.91 9.18
CA GLU A 83 13.33 -9.12 8.20
C GLU A 83 12.80 -9.30 6.77
N LEU A 84 12.58 -10.55 6.34
CA LEU A 84 12.06 -10.84 5.01
C LEU A 84 10.63 -10.31 4.84
N PHE A 85 9.80 -10.47 5.86
CA PHE A 85 8.42 -10.00 5.84
C PHE A 85 8.34 -8.48 5.77
N THR A 86 9.18 -7.75 6.54
CA THR A 86 9.27 -6.29 6.46
C THR A 86 9.66 -5.84 5.06
N ARG A 87 10.65 -6.46 4.42
CA ARG A 87 11.05 -6.12 3.05
C ARG A 87 9.92 -6.33 2.04
N PHE A 88 9.20 -7.45 2.15
CA PHE A 88 8.02 -7.69 1.32
C PHE A 88 6.97 -6.60 1.53
N MET A 89 6.62 -6.29 2.78
CA MET A 89 5.61 -5.27 3.09
C MET A 89 6.02 -3.87 2.62
N ASP A 90 7.29 -3.47 2.79
CA ASP A 90 7.79 -2.19 2.30
C ASP A 90 7.64 -2.07 0.78
N GLY A 91 8.01 -3.13 0.05
CA GLY A 91 7.86 -3.20 -1.40
C GLY A 91 6.40 -3.19 -1.85
N ALA A 92 5.55 -3.98 -1.21
CA ALA A 92 4.14 -4.08 -1.56
C ALA A 92 3.38 -2.77 -1.28
N CYS A 93 3.66 -2.11 -0.14
CA CYS A 93 3.07 -0.80 0.15
C CYS A 93 3.49 0.26 -0.88
N ALA A 94 4.76 0.28 -1.27
CA ALA A 94 5.25 1.22 -2.27
C ALA A 94 4.58 0.99 -3.63
N HIS A 95 4.51 -0.27 -4.09
CA HIS A 95 3.83 -0.62 -5.33
C HIS A 95 2.35 -0.18 -5.32
N TYR A 96 1.65 -0.51 -4.25
CA TYR A 96 0.24 -0.17 -4.09
C TYR A 96 -0.01 1.35 -4.08
N VAL A 97 0.85 2.14 -3.44
CA VAL A 97 0.76 3.62 -3.48
C VAL A 97 0.91 4.15 -4.90
N GLU A 98 1.87 3.63 -5.67
CA GLU A 98 2.06 4.05 -7.07
C GLU A 98 0.84 3.68 -7.92
N THR A 99 0.35 2.44 -7.80
CA THR A 99 -0.82 1.96 -8.56
C THR A 99 -2.08 2.78 -8.24
N VAL A 100 -2.33 3.08 -6.97
CA VAL A 100 -3.49 3.88 -6.55
C VAL A 100 -3.35 5.33 -7.00
N ALA A 101 -2.17 5.94 -6.84
CA ALA A 101 -1.93 7.30 -7.31
C ALA A 101 -2.20 7.41 -8.81
N ASP A 102 -1.63 6.52 -9.61
CA ASP A 102 -1.85 6.49 -11.06
C ASP A 102 -3.35 6.33 -11.41
N ALA A 103 -4.10 5.54 -10.63
CA ALA A 103 -5.52 5.34 -10.86
C ALA A 103 -6.40 6.54 -10.47
N ILE A 104 -6.00 7.31 -9.44
CA ILE A 104 -6.67 8.56 -9.03
C ILE A 104 -6.40 9.67 -10.06
N GLU A 105 -5.18 9.72 -10.59
CA GLU A 105 -4.76 10.70 -11.59
C GLU A 105 -5.39 10.42 -12.97
N ASP A 106 -5.80 9.18 -13.25
CA ASP A 106 -6.47 8.79 -14.49
C ASP A 106 -7.92 9.32 -14.57
N PRO A 107 -8.21 10.30 -15.45
CA PRO A 107 -9.53 10.91 -15.55
C PRO A 107 -10.61 9.94 -16.05
N GLU A 108 -10.24 8.81 -16.65
CA GLU A 108 -11.18 7.79 -17.11
C GLU A 108 -11.58 6.81 -16.00
N ARG A 109 -10.75 6.65 -14.96
CA ARG A 109 -10.99 5.68 -13.88
C ARG A 109 -11.88 6.21 -12.76
N GLN A 110 -11.89 7.53 -12.55
CA GLN A 110 -12.73 8.22 -11.54
C GLN A 110 -12.73 7.50 -10.17
N LEU A 111 -11.54 7.08 -9.74
CA LEU A 111 -11.34 6.24 -8.57
C LEU A 111 -11.11 7.12 -7.33
N ASP A 112 -11.86 6.86 -6.25
CA ASP A 112 -11.69 7.51 -4.94
C ASP A 112 -11.39 6.45 -3.89
N VAL A 113 -10.28 6.60 -3.15
CA VAL A 113 -9.83 5.67 -2.10
C VAL A 113 -9.88 6.37 -0.76
N ARG A 114 -10.46 5.68 0.23
CA ARG A 114 -10.51 6.16 1.62
C ARG A 114 -10.17 5.04 2.58
N PHE A 115 -9.66 5.42 3.76
CA PHE A 115 -9.38 4.48 4.84
C PHE A 115 -10.32 4.70 6.01
N GLU A 116 -11.03 3.65 6.42
CA GLU A 116 -12.07 3.74 7.44
C GLU A 116 -11.94 2.59 8.45
N LEU A 117 -12.29 2.84 9.72
CA LEU A 117 -12.43 1.75 10.68
C LEU A 117 -13.61 0.86 10.28
N ALA A 118 -13.46 -0.46 10.44
CA ALA A 118 -14.55 -1.38 10.21
C ALA A 118 -15.77 -1.01 11.08
N PRO A 119 -17.00 -1.02 10.52
CA PRO A 119 -18.19 -0.69 11.29
C PRO A 119 -18.34 -1.67 12.46
N ARG A 120 -18.57 -1.13 13.67
CA ARG A 120 -18.86 -1.94 14.85
C ARG A 120 -20.23 -2.61 14.64
N LYS A 121 -20.26 -3.94 14.62
CA LYS A 121 -21.50 -4.74 14.62
C LYS A 121 -22.22 -4.65 15.96
#